data_AF-A0A3M1XE36-F1
#
_entry.id   AF-A0A3M1XE36-F1
#
_cell.length_a   1.000
_cell.length_b   1.000
_cell.length_c   1.000
_cell.angle_alpha   90.00
_cell.angle_beta   90.00
_cell.angle_gamma   90.00
#
_symmetry.space_group_name_H-M   'P 1'
#
loop_
_entity.id
_entity.type
_entity.pdbx_description
1 polymer ?
#
loop_
_entity_poly.entity_id
_entity_poly.type
_entity_poly.pdbx_seq_one_letter_code
_entity_poly.pdbx_strand_id
1 'polypeptide(L)'
;MIAGLVLGGALAGGARPAQAATITVTTQNDYFVSGPIGCSLRRAINAANNNSDYNGCTGVGPYGDDVIVFDPSIAVITLTLNSGGGDNDSNAYRDLDIGGPSSGALTISGPANGVTITIGANVGDRVMDVLPTSSANVTLTRLTIMGGVMPATTYETGSSGDVCYQSGGGVRHRGTGRLTLDTVTIRDNRARAGGGVCHQGSALHVIASIVTGNTTQGGDGGGILSAGPTVVSQTRVLYNTAVISEANARGGGGIYHGPRPAPARSTCLAAR
;
A
#
# COMPACT_ATOMS: atom_id res chain seq x y z
N MET A 1 58.13 -17.65 35.13
CA MET A 1 57.08 -17.61 34.10
C MET A 1 55.97 -18.56 34.52
N ILE A 2 54.87 -18.05 35.06
CA ILE A 2 53.61 -18.79 35.17
C ILE A 2 52.53 -17.79 34.73
N ALA A 3 52.05 -17.95 33.50
CA ALA A 3 50.98 -17.13 32.94
C ALA A 3 49.64 -17.74 33.34
N GLY A 4 48.83 -16.99 34.08
CA GLY A 4 47.46 -17.36 34.43
C GLY A 4 46.53 -17.14 33.24
N LEU A 5 45.90 -18.23 32.79
CA LEU A 5 44.86 -18.22 31.77
C LEU A 5 43.51 -17.90 32.42
N VAL A 6 43.01 -16.68 32.23
CA VAL A 6 41.65 -16.31 32.63
C VAL A 6 40.70 -16.68 31.50
N LEU A 7 39.88 -17.73 31.70
CA LEU A 7 38.75 -18.03 30.83
C LEU A 7 37.63 -16.99 31.09
N GLY A 8 37.49 -16.04 30.18
CA GLY A 8 36.31 -15.18 30.10
C GLY A 8 35.11 -15.97 29.59
N GLY A 9 34.18 -16.33 30.47
CA GLY A 9 32.89 -16.88 30.08
C GLY A 9 32.04 -15.78 29.43
N ALA A 10 31.88 -15.81 28.12
CA ALA A 10 30.91 -14.98 27.42
C ALA A 10 29.50 -15.49 27.75
N LEU A 11 28.78 -14.73 28.56
CA LEU A 11 27.34 -14.89 28.74
C LEU A 11 26.66 -14.60 27.40
N ALA A 12 26.23 -15.66 26.71
CA ALA A 12 25.34 -15.56 25.56
C ALA A 12 23.99 -15.02 26.04
N GLY A 13 23.83 -13.70 26.05
CA GLY A 13 22.54 -13.05 26.21
C GLY A 13 21.66 -13.46 25.02
N GLY A 14 20.64 -14.27 25.28
CA GLY A 14 19.66 -14.63 24.26
C GLY A 14 19.08 -13.37 23.64
N ALA A 15 19.28 -13.19 22.34
CA ALA A 15 18.62 -12.13 21.58
C ALA A 15 17.12 -12.34 21.73
N ARG A 16 16.45 -11.42 22.44
CA ARG A 16 14.99 -11.35 22.39
C ARG A 16 14.61 -11.10 20.92
N PRO A 17 13.57 -11.74 20.39
CA PRO A 17 13.09 -11.40 19.06
C PRO A 17 12.84 -9.89 19.03
N ALA A 18 13.49 -9.18 18.11
CA ALA A 18 13.21 -7.77 17.89
C ALA A 18 11.75 -7.70 17.45
N GLN A 19 10.88 -7.24 18.35
CA GLN A 19 9.47 -7.10 18.06
C GLN A 19 9.29 -5.76 17.33
N ALA A 20 8.69 -5.82 16.15
CA ALA A 20 8.32 -4.64 15.37
C ALA A 20 7.52 -3.63 16.22
N ALA A 21 7.74 -2.33 16.02
CA ALA A 21 6.94 -1.33 16.71
C ALA A 21 5.48 -1.47 16.30
N THR A 22 4.59 -1.54 17.29
CA THR A 22 3.15 -1.57 17.05
C THR A 22 2.58 -0.17 17.20
N ILE A 23 1.99 0.38 16.14
CA ILE A 23 1.34 1.69 16.11
C ILE A 23 -0.16 1.45 16.04
N THR A 24 -0.90 1.89 17.07
CA THR A 24 -2.36 1.70 17.11
C THR A 24 -3.06 2.97 16.61
N VAL A 25 -3.83 2.84 15.53
CA VAL A 25 -4.75 3.87 15.06
C VAL A 25 -5.90 3.96 16.06
N THR A 26 -6.10 5.14 16.65
CA THR A 26 -7.09 5.39 17.72
C THR A 26 -8.21 6.33 17.30
N THR A 27 -8.18 6.83 16.06
CA THR A 27 -9.27 7.66 15.52
C THR A 27 -9.55 7.34 14.06
N GLN A 28 -10.84 7.39 13.70
CA GLN A 28 -11.33 7.29 12.33
C GLN A 28 -11.12 8.56 11.50
N ASN A 29 -10.77 9.67 12.16
CA ASN A 29 -10.61 10.96 11.51
C ASN A 29 -9.28 11.03 10.74
N ASP A 30 -9.32 11.63 9.55
CA ASP A 30 -8.15 11.80 8.69
C ASP A 30 -7.37 13.08 9.05
N TYR A 31 -6.49 12.96 10.05
CA TYR A 31 -5.59 14.04 10.47
C TYR A 31 -4.16 13.80 10.01
N PHE A 32 -3.39 14.89 9.84
CA PHE A 32 -1.95 14.84 9.57
C PHE A 32 -1.17 15.79 10.48
N VAL A 33 -0.95 17.05 10.07
CA VAL A 33 -0.34 18.09 10.94
C VAL A 33 -1.37 18.63 11.91
N SER A 34 -2.48 19.17 11.41
CA SER A 34 -3.55 19.75 12.21
C SER A 34 -4.57 18.71 12.67
N GLY A 35 -5.27 19.02 13.77
CA GLY A 35 -6.31 18.19 14.36
C GLY A 35 -6.00 17.77 15.82
N PRO A 36 -7.00 17.28 16.57
CA PRO A 36 -6.81 16.77 17.93
C PRO A 36 -5.69 15.74 18.04
N ILE A 37 -5.14 15.60 19.25
CA ILE A 37 -4.20 14.54 19.59
C ILE A 37 -4.96 13.20 19.50
N GLY A 38 -4.47 12.32 18.64
CA GLY A 38 -5.06 11.03 18.32
C GLY A 38 -4.35 10.46 17.10
N CYS A 39 -4.19 9.14 17.09
CA CYS A 39 -3.46 8.47 16.02
C CYS A 39 -4.41 8.14 14.88
N SER A 40 -4.39 8.96 13.82
CA SER A 40 -5.05 8.64 12.55
C SER A 40 -4.21 7.65 11.75
N LEU A 41 -4.82 6.95 10.79
CA LEU A 41 -4.07 6.04 9.90
C LEU A 41 -2.95 6.79 9.13
N ARG A 42 -3.26 7.98 8.64
CA ARG A 42 -2.29 8.84 7.93
C ARG A 42 -1.09 9.20 8.80
N ARG A 43 -1.31 9.55 10.08
CA ARG A 43 -0.24 9.80 11.04
C ARG A 43 0.54 8.52 11.38
N ALA A 44 -0.14 7.38 11.48
CA ALA A 44 0.49 6.10 11.77
C ALA A 44 1.43 5.67 10.65
N ILE A 45 1.00 5.80 9.39
CA ILE A 45 1.84 5.53 8.23
C ILE A 45 3.03 6.50 8.19
N ASN A 46 2.82 7.79 8.51
CA ASN A 46 3.92 8.74 8.60
C ASN A 46 4.93 8.38 9.69
N ALA A 47 4.47 7.91 10.86
CA ALA A 47 5.33 7.44 11.93
C ALA A 47 6.19 6.25 11.47
N ALA A 48 5.56 5.25 10.84
CA ALA A 48 6.27 4.08 10.32
C ALA A 48 7.27 4.44 9.20
N ASN A 49 6.88 5.33 8.28
CA ASN A 49 7.75 5.78 7.20
C ASN A 49 9.05 6.44 7.71
N ASN A 50 9.01 7.02 8.90
CA ASN A 50 10.12 7.75 9.51
C ASN A 50 10.72 7.02 10.73
N ASN A 51 10.29 5.79 11.03
CA ASN A 51 10.69 5.04 12.22
C ASN A 51 10.65 5.88 13.52
N SER A 52 9.62 6.70 13.69
CA SER A 52 9.51 7.64 14.82
C SER A 52 8.08 8.05 15.11
N ASP A 53 7.81 8.39 16.37
CA ASP A 53 6.50 8.89 16.80
C ASP A 53 6.06 10.14 16.02
N TYR A 54 4.76 10.25 15.75
CA TYR A 54 4.22 11.38 15.01
C TYR A 54 2.82 11.78 15.46
N ASN A 55 2.67 13.02 15.96
CA ASN A 55 1.39 13.71 16.23
C ASN A 55 0.30 12.85 16.90
N GLY A 56 0.67 12.15 17.98
CA GLY A 56 -0.26 11.31 18.76
C GLY A 56 -0.25 9.83 18.36
N CYS A 57 0.50 9.45 17.33
CA CYS A 57 0.90 8.06 17.09
C CYS A 57 2.22 7.77 17.79
N THR A 58 2.15 6.92 18.82
CA THR A 58 3.33 6.41 19.51
C THR A 58 3.48 4.92 19.26
N GLY A 59 4.66 4.51 18.81
CA GLY A 59 4.99 3.12 18.58
C GLY A 59 5.30 2.40 19.90
N VAL A 60 4.73 1.21 20.07
CA VAL A 60 5.07 0.32 21.19
C VAL A 60 6.10 -0.70 20.70
N GLY A 61 7.34 -0.56 21.15
CA GLY A 61 8.47 -1.38 20.69
C GLY A 61 9.49 -0.57 19.87
N PRO A 62 10.61 -1.18 19.48
CA PRO A 62 11.59 -0.53 18.61
C PRO A 62 11.05 -0.35 17.19
N TYR A 63 11.19 0.85 16.64
CA TYR A 63 10.88 1.12 15.24
C TYR A 63 11.84 0.40 14.28
N GLY A 64 11.36 0.12 13.07
CA GLY A 64 12.11 -0.48 11.98
C GLY A 64 11.16 -1.21 11.05
N ASP A 65 11.02 -2.51 11.27
CA ASP A 65 9.83 -3.20 10.80
C ASP A 65 8.68 -2.80 11.72
N ASP A 66 7.56 -2.37 11.17
CA ASP A 66 6.47 -1.79 11.94
C ASP A 66 5.14 -2.48 11.62
N VAL A 67 4.24 -2.50 12.61
CA VAL A 67 2.89 -3.02 12.49
C VAL A 67 1.89 -1.94 12.88
N ILE A 68 1.04 -1.55 11.94
CA ILE A 68 -0.11 -0.69 12.19
C ILE A 68 -1.33 -1.57 12.46
N VAL A 69 -1.95 -1.36 13.62
CA VAL A 69 -3.22 -1.98 14.03
C VAL A 69 -4.26 -0.90 14.31
N PHE A 70 -5.51 -1.29 14.50
CA PHE A 70 -6.62 -0.36 14.74
C PHE A 70 -7.26 -0.65 16.09
N ASP A 71 -7.68 0.41 16.77
CA ASP A 71 -8.62 0.30 17.88
C ASP A 71 -9.87 -0.47 17.40
N PRO A 72 -10.40 -1.43 18.19
CA PRO A 72 -11.53 -2.26 17.78
C PRO A 72 -12.81 -1.49 17.41
N SER A 73 -12.96 -0.25 17.85
CA SER A 73 -14.09 0.62 17.50
C SER A 73 -14.02 1.18 16.08
N ILE A 74 -12.85 1.13 15.43
CA ILE A 74 -12.66 1.69 14.08
C ILE A 74 -13.13 0.67 13.04
N ALA A 75 -14.23 0.98 12.36
CA ALA A 75 -14.74 0.20 11.24
C ALA A 75 -14.46 0.86 9.88
N VAL A 76 -14.40 2.20 9.84
CA VAL A 76 -14.25 2.98 8.61
C VAL A 76 -13.28 4.13 8.84
N ILE A 77 -12.37 4.33 7.91
CA ILE A 77 -11.53 5.53 7.77
C ILE A 77 -11.87 6.17 6.45
N THR A 78 -12.28 7.43 6.50
CA THR A 78 -12.53 8.25 5.31
C THR A 78 -11.43 9.28 5.19
N LEU A 79 -10.65 9.23 4.11
CA LEU A 79 -9.63 10.22 3.81
C LEU A 79 -10.31 11.50 3.33
N THR A 80 -9.99 12.64 3.93
CA THR A 80 -10.69 13.92 3.72
C THR A 80 -9.75 15.08 3.41
N LEU A 81 -8.44 14.94 3.62
CA LEU A 81 -7.49 16.01 3.37
C LEU A 81 -7.29 16.21 1.86
N ASN A 82 -7.74 17.35 1.33
CA ASN A 82 -7.70 17.67 -0.12
C ASN A 82 -6.82 18.90 -0.45
N SER A 83 -6.36 19.61 0.57
CA SER A 83 -5.60 20.85 0.39
C SER A 83 -4.12 20.63 0.68
N GLY A 84 -3.34 20.53 -0.39
CA GLY A 84 -1.90 20.59 -0.39
C GLY A 84 -1.39 20.71 -1.82
N GLY A 85 -0.27 21.39 -2.01
CA GLY A 85 0.44 21.47 -3.28
C GLY A 85 1.80 20.82 -3.13
N GLY A 86 2.31 20.21 -4.19
CA GLY A 86 3.57 19.47 -4.15
C GLY A 86 3.48 18.12 -4.87
N ASP A 87 4.55 17.35 -4.77
CA ASP A 87 4.59 15.95 -5.15
C ASP A 87 3.56 15.16 -4.32
N ASN A 88 2.72 14.40 -5.01
CA ASN A 88 1.74 13.48 -4.41
C ASN A 88 2.40 12.21 -3.86
N ASP A 89 3.57 12.35 -3.23
CA ASP A 89 4.35 11.27 -2.60
C ASP A 89 4.54 11.57 -1.09
N SER A 90 3.70 12.45 -0.52
CA SER A 90 3.71 12.76 0.91
C SER A 90 2.33 12.55 1.53
N ASN A 91 2.32 11.96 2.73
CA ASN A 91 1.10 11.70 3.50
C ASN A 91 0.32 12.96 3.91
N ALA A 92 0.65 14.16 3.45
CA ALA A 92 0.01 15.39 3.90
C ALA A 92 -1.43 15.57 3.42
N TYR A 93 -1.79 14.96 2.28
CA TYR A 93 -3.10 15.10 1.67
C TYR A 93 -3.40 13.91 0.76
N ARG A 94 -4.65 13.83 0.29
CA ARG A 94 -5.16 12.89 -0.71
C ARG A 94 -5.03 11.41 -0.33
N ASP A 95 -4.11 10.67 -0.93
CA ASP A 95 -3.91 9.26 -0.69
C ASP A 95 -2.98 9.01 0.50
N LEU A 96 -2.66 7.75 0.76
CA LEU A 96 -1.77 7.34 1.84
C LEU A 96 -0.47 6.80 1.25
N ASP A 97 0.64 7.47 1.51
CA ASP A 97 1.97 7.11 1.01
C ASP A 97 2.74 6.21 1.98
N ILE A 98 3.13 5.05 1.51
CA ILE A 98 3.93 4.03 2.19
C ILE A 98 5.31 3.97 1.51
N GLY A 99 6.38 4.04 2.30
CA GLY A 99 7.74 3.91 1.80
C GLY A 99 8.60 5.16 2.00
N GLY A 100 8.71 5.62 3.25
CA GLY A 100 9.59 6.74 3.61
C GLY A 100 11.09 6.39 3.58
N PRO A 101 11.96 7.41 3.70
CA PRO A 101 13.42 7.29 3.54
C PRO A 101 14.09 6.34 4.53
N SER A 102 13.43 6.04 5.65
CA SER A 102 13.93 5.15 6.71
C SER A 102 13.09 3.87 6.88
N SER A 103 12.07 3.66 6.04
CA SER A 103 11.06 2.61 6.26
C SER A 103 11.64 1.19 6.21
N GLY A 104 11.34 0.39 7.23
CA GLY A 104 11.47 -1.07 7.19
C GLY A 104 10.19 -1.73 6.64
N ALA A 105 10.05 -3.03 6.86
CA ALA A 105 8.85 -3.74 6.41
C ALA A 105 7.62 -3.24 7.16
N LEU A 106 6.53 -3.00 6.45
CA LEU A 106 5.30 -2.48 7.05
C LEU A 106 4.16 -3.49 6.93
N THR A 107 3.50 -3.77 8.05
CA THR A 107 2.22 -4.49 8.06
C THR A 107 1.09 -3.57 8.51
N ILE A 108 0.04 -3.41 7.70
CA ILE A 108 -1.21 -2.73 8.10
C ILE A 108 -2.30 -3.79 8.26
N SER A 109 -2.80 -3.93 9.48
CA SER A 109 -3.58 -5.08 9.90
C SER A 109 -4.88 -4.64 10.56
N GLY A 110 -6.03 -4.86 9.91
CA GLY A 110 -7.35 -4.56 10.47
C GLY A 110 -7.65 -5.36 11.76
N PRO A 111 -8.86 -5.28 12.34
CA PRO A 111 -9.40 -6.28 13.27
C PRO A 111 -10.11 -7.42 12.52
N ALA A 112 -10.62 -8.45 13.19
CA ALA A 112 -11.22 -9.62 12.53
C ALA A 112 -12.38 -9.24 11.57
N ASN A 113 -13.15 -8.20 11.92
CA ASN A 113 -14.22 -7.65 11.10
C ASN A 113 -13.72 -6.73 9.96
N GLY A 114 -12.41 -6.50 9.90
CA GLY A 114 -11.75 -5.61 8.96
C GLY A 114 -11.99 -4.12 9.21
N VAL A 115 -11.26 -3.29 8.45
CA VAL A 115 -11.43 -1.83 8.40
C VAL A 115 -11.63 -1.42 6.96
N THR A 116 -12.64 -0.58 6.69
CA THR A 116 -12.82 0.07 5.38
C THR A 116 -11.99 1.35 5.33
N ILE A 117 -11.19 1.51 4.29
CA ILE A 117 -10.42 2.72 4.01
C ILE A 117 -10.96 3.25 2.68
N THR A 118 -11.52 4.46 2.71
CA THR A 118 -12.18 5.07 1.56
C THR A 118 -11.77 6.52 1.37
N ILE A 119 -11.88 6.99 0.14
CA ILE A 119 -11.70 8.41 -0.18
C ILE A 119 -13.02 9.15 0.03
N GLY A 120 -12.94 10.31 0.69
CA GLY A 120 -14.06 11.22 0.93
C GLY A 120 -14.41 12.03 -0.32
N ALA A 121 -15.61 12.62 -0.31
CA ALA A 121 -16.07 13.45 -1.41
C ALA A 121 -15.10 14.60 -1.70
N ASN A 122 -14.90 14.89 -2.98
CA ASN A 122 -14.04 15.96 -3.51
C ASN A 122 -12.54 15.82 -3.23
N VAL A 123 -12.07 14.81 -2.50
CA VAL A 123 -10.61 14.58 -2.32
C VAL A 123 -10.00 14.18 -3.66
N GLY A 124 -10.54 13.15 -4.31
CA GLY A 124 -10.15 12.75 -5.67
C GLY A 124 -8.68 12.35 -5.77
N ASP A 125 -8.40 11.11 -5.41
CA ASP A 125 -7.13 10.44 -5.62
C ASP A 125 -7.35 8.94 -5.46
N ARG A 126 -6.28 8.16 -5.61
CA ARG A 126 -6.21 6.79 -5.15
C ARG A 126 -6.28 6.66 -3.63
N VAL A 127 -6.32 5.43 -3.09
CA VAL A 127 -6.34 5.21 -1.63
C VAL A 127 -4.94 5.07 -1.03
N MET A 128 -4.04 4.28 -1.63
CA MET A 128 -2.72 3.97 -1.03
C MET A 128 -1.57 3.84 -2.02
N ASP A 129 -0.47 4.59 -1.84
CA ASP A 129 0.80 4.54 -2.59
C ASP A 129 1.98 3.89 -1.94
N VAL A 130 2.37 2.73 -2.48
CA VAL A 130 3.66 2.13 -2.17
C VAL A 130 4.69 2.72 -3.13
N LEU A 131 5.39 3.73 -2.61
CA LEU A 131 6.33 4.58 -3.32
C LEU A 131 7.54 3.80 -3.85
N PRO A 132 8.20 4.27 -4.92
CA PRO A 132 9.45 3.66 -5.43
C PRO A 132 10.57 3.60 -4.40
N THR A 133 10.58 4.52 -3.43
CA THR A 133 11.51 4.57 -2.29
C THR A 133 11.29 3.44 -1.29
N SER A 134 10.13 2.79 -1.31
CA SER A 134 9.86 1.59 -0.50
C SER A 134 10.70 0.42 -1.01
N SER A 135 11.74 0.06 -0.25
CA SER A 135 12.58 -1.10 -0.53
C SER A 135 12.21 -2.34 0.28
N ALA A 136 11.45 -2.15 1.35
CA ALA A 136 11.01 -3.22 2.24
C ALA A 136 9.62 -3.76 1.86
N ASN A 137 9.26 -4.92 2.42
CA ASN A 137 7.99 -5.56 2.12
C ASN A 137 6.82 -4.83 2.78
N VAL A 138 5.71 -4.71 2.05
CA VAL A 138 4.45 -4.17 2.56
C VAL A 138 3.41 -5.29 2.60
N THR A 139 2.74 -5.44 3.73
CA THR A 139 1.61 -6.37 3.89
C THR A 139 0.38 -5.62 4.32
N LEU A 140 -0.69 -5.71 3.53
CA LEU A 140 -2.01 -5.18 3.86
C LEU A 140 -2.92 -6.36 4.15
N THR A 141 -3.56 -6.38 5.31
CA THR A 141 -4.45 -7.48 5.69
C THR A 141 -5.71 -7.07 6.42
N ARG A 142 -6.82 -7.73 6.06
CA ARG A 142 -8.16 -7.51 6.64
C ARG A 142 -8.62 -6.06 6.48
N LEU A 143 -8.47 -5.55 5.26
CA LEU A 143 -8.88 -4.21 4.87
C LEU A 143 -9.90 -4.27 3.73
N THR A 144 -10.78 -3.29 3.66
CA THR A 144 -11.53 -2.95 2.45
C THR A 144 -11.00 -1.64 1.90
N ILE A 145 -10.48 -1.63 0.67
CA ILE A 145 -9.90 -0.44 0.02
C ILE A 145 -10.83 -0.04 -1.12
N MET A 146 -11.47 1.13 -1.00
CA MET A 146 -12.50 1.53 -1.95
C MET A 146 -12.61 3.04 -2.19
N GLY A 147 -13.37 3.40 -3.22
CA GLY A 147 -13.73 4.79 -3.51
C GLY A 147 -12.58 5.64 -4.06
N GLY A 148 -11.40 5.05 -4.26
CA GLY A 148 -10.29 5.74 -4.91
C GLY A 148 -10.63 6.05 -6.36
N VAL A 149 -10.49 7.30 -6.74
CA VAL A 149 -10.76 7.81 -8.08
C VAL A 149 -9.59 8.67 -8.48
N MET A 150 -8.77 8.18 -9.42
CA MET A 150 -7.75 9.01 -10.05
C MET A 150 -8.39 9.89 -11.11
N PRO A 151 -8.49 11.21 -10.90
CA PRO A 151 -8.89 12.09 -11.96
C PRO A 151 -7.70 12.28 -12.90
N ALA A 152 -7.94 12.43 -14.20
CA ALA A 152 -6.90 12.78 -15.18
C ALA A 152 -6.40 14.21 -14.93
N THR A 153 -5.61 14.39 -13.87
CA THR A 153 -5.09 15.67 -13.38
C THR A 153 -3.58 15.66 -13.35
N THR A 154 -2.99 16.80 -13.03
CA THR A 154 -1.54 17.02 -12.94
C THR A 154 -0.95 16.65 -11.58
N TYR A 155 -1.74 16.13 -10.63
CA TYR A 155 -1.29 15.79 -9.27
C TYR A 155 -0.68 14.37 -9.23
N GLU A 156 0.26 14.12 -10.13
CA GLU A 156 0.87 12.81 -10.29
C GLU A 156 2.36 12.90 -10.17
N THR A 157 2.90 11.97 -9.39
CA THR A 157 4.32 11.70 -9.29
C THR A 157 4.63 10.52 -10.18
N GLY A 158 5.67 10.63 -11.00
CA GLY A 158 6.03 9.61 -11.99
C GLY A 158 6.07 10.16 -13.40
N SER A 159 6.89 9.55 -14.24
CA SER A 159 6.97 9.93 -15.65
C SER A 159 5.70 9.50 -16.36
N SER A 160 5.25 10.26 -17.37
CA SER A 160 4.10 9.87 -18.21
C SER A 160 4.30 8.52 -18.92
N GLY A 161 5.54 8.01 -18.99
CA GLY A 161 5.88 6.68 -19.48
C GLY A 161 5.81 5.55 -18.45
N ASP A 162 5.56 5.85 -17.18
CA ASP A 162 5.43 4.81 -16.14
C ASP A 162 4.14 4.02 -16.37
N VAL A 163 4.22 2.69 -16.21
CA VAL A 163 3.06 1.80 -16.39
C VAL A 163 1.92 2.19 -15.45
N CYS A 164 2.26 2.58 -14.23
CA CYS A 164 1.30 2.97 -13.22
C CYS A 164 1.02 4.48 -13.15
N TYR A 165 1.38 5.26 -14.16
CA TYR A 165 0.99 6.67 -14.26
C TYR A 165 -0.55 6.78 -14.26
N GLN A 166 -1.12 7.59 -13.35
CA GLN A 166 -2.56 7.78 -13.17
C GLN A 166 -3.39 6.50 -12.90
N SER A 167 -2.74 5.47 -12.34
CA SER A 167 -3.30 4.11 -12.26
C SER A 167 -3.35 3.58 -10.83
N GLY A 168 -4.14 2.52 -10.59
CA GLY A 168 -4.24 1.93 -9.26
C GLY A 168 -5.15 2.72 -8.33
N GLY A 169 -6.44 2.81 -8.65
CA GLY A 169 -7.38 3.64 -7.88
C GLY A 169 -7.47 3.20 -6.42
N GLY A 170 -7.42 1.90 -6.13
CA GLY A 170 -7.24 1.41 -4.76
C GLY A 170 -5.78 1.53 -4.34
N VAL A 171 -4.92 0.77 -5.02
CA VAL A 171 -3.50 0.63 -4.67
C VAL A 171 -2.61 0.74 -5.90
N ARG A 172 -1.52 1.49 -5.79
CA ARG A 172 -0.41 1.52 -6.76
C ARG A 172 0.81 1.01 -6.03
N HIS A 173 1.55 0.16 -6.71
CA HIS A 173 2.77 -0.42 -6.18
C HIS A 173 3.92 -0.19 -7.15
N ARG A 174 4.78 0.75 -6.78
CA ARG A 174 6.00 1.13 -7.52
C ARG A 174 7.28 0.79 -6.75
N GLY A 175 7.17 0.42 -5.48
CA GLY A 175 8.27 0.00 -4.63
C GLY A 175 9.05 -1.21 -5.14
N THR A 176 10.27 -1.34 -4.63
CA THR A 176 11.17 -2.46 -4.93
C THR A 176 11.01 -3.61 -3.94
N GLY A 177 10.25 -3.42 -2.86
CA GLY A 177 9.78 -4.50 -1.99
C GLY A 177 8.62 -5.31 -2.60
N ARG A 178 8.21 -6.38 -1.92
CA ARG A 178 6.98 -7.11 -2.25
C ARG A 178 5.78 -6.45 -1.59
N LEU A 179 4.72 -6.22 -2.35
CA LEU A 179 3.40 -5.92 -1.81
C LEU A 179 2.59 -7.22 -1.68
N THR A 180 2.09 -7.48 -0.46
CA THR A 180 1.18 -8.58 -0.17
C THR A 180 -0.19 -8.02 0.23
N LEU A 181 -1.21 -8.39 -0.53
CA LEU A 181 -2.62 -8.13 -0.25
C LEU A 181 -3.23 -9.45 0.25
N ASP A 182 -3.39 -9.60 1.56
CA ASP A 182 -3.86 -10.84 2.18
C ASP A 182 -5.19 -10.62 2.89
N THR A 183 -6.25 -11.31 2.43
CA THR A 183 -7.59 -11.15 3.01
C THR A 183 -8.07 -9.69 2.90
N VAL A 184 -7.87 -9.09 1.72
CA VAL A 184 -8.26 -7.71 1.42
C VAL A 184 -9.42 -7.72 0.42
N THR A 185 -10.33 -6.76 0.55
CA THR A 185 -11.32 -6.45 -0.49
C THR A 185 -10.94 -5.14 -1.17
N ILE A 186 -10.66 -5.17 -2.47
CA ILE A 186 -10.40 -3.98 -3.29
C ILE A 186 -11.60 -3.77 -4.20
N ARG A 187 -12.36 -2.70 -3.97
CA ARG A 187 -13.62 -2.50 -4.70
C ARG A 187 -13.96 -1.08 -5.06
N ASP A 188 -14.76 -0.93 -6.11
CA ASP A 188 -15.36 0.34 -6.51
C ASP A 188 -14.34 1.48 -6.72
N ASN A 189 -13.12 1.11 -7.11
CA ASN A 189 -12.06 2.06 -7.43
C ASN A 189 -12.02 2.33 -8.94
N ARG A 190 -11.60 3.55 -9.30
CA ARG A 190 -11.48 4.00 -10.68
C ARG A 190 -10.14 4.66 -10.93
N ALA A 191 -9.47 4.28 -12.01
CA ALA A 191 -8.22 4.93 -12.43
C ALA A 191 -8.00 4.79 -13.93
N ARG A 192 -6.96 5.42 -14.49
CA ARG A 192 -6.62 5.30 -15.90
C ARG A 192 -6.46 3.84 -16.32
N ALA A 193 -5.58 3.11 -15.65
CA ALA A 193 -5.40 1.66 -15.76
C ALA A 193 -5.35 1.03 -14.36
N GLY A 194 -5.50 -0.29 -14.25
CA GLY A 194 -5.45 -0.97 -12.95
C GLY A 194 -6.49 -0.40 -12.00
N GLY A 195 -7.77 -0.43 -12.38
CA GLY A 195 -8.83 0.30 -11.68
C GLY A 195 -8.81 0.06 -10.16
N GLY A 196 -8.58 -1.19 -9.76
CA GLY A 196 -8.34 -1.57 -8.37
C GLY A 196 -6.86 -1.45 -7.98
N VAL A 197 -6.01 -2.22 -8.64
CA VAL A 197 -4.57 -2.28 -8.36
C VAL A 197 -3.76 -2.01 -9.62
N CYS A 198 -2.74 -1.17 -9.50
CA CYS A 198 -1.66 -1.10 -10.48
C CYS A 198 -0.34 -1.52 -9.84
N HIS A 199 0.37 -2.45 -10.47
CA HIS A 199 1.65 -2.93 -9.99
C HIS A 199 2.72 -2.84 -11.08
N GLN A 200 3.80 -2.13 -10.78
CA GLN A 200 5.03 -2.10 -11.58
C GLN A 200 6.30 -2.38 -10.77
N GLY A 201 6.17 -2.58 -9.46
CA GLY A 201 7.26 -2.88 -8.53
C GLY A 201 7.88 -4.28 -8.70
N SER A 202 8.59 -4.75 -7.67
CA SER A 202 9.32 -6.02 -7.73
C SER A 202 8.42 -7.26 -7.71
N ALA A 203 7.42 -7.29 -6.84
CA ALA A 203 6.46 -8.40 -6.76
C ALA A 203 5.11 -7.98 -6.14
N LEU A 204 4.03 -8.56 -6.65
CA LEU A 204 2.68 -8.45 -6.07
C LEU A 204 2.14 -9.84 -5.72
N HIS A 205 1.70 -10.01 -4.48
CA HIS A 205 0.98 -11.19 -4.02
C HIS A 205 -0.44 -10.79 -3.63
N VAL A 206 -1.44 -11.40 -4.26
CA VAL A 206 -2.86 -11.22 -3.93
C VAL A 206 -3.41 -12.56 -3.47
N ILE A 207 -3.68 -12.67 -2.17
CA ILE A 207 -3.94 -13.93 -1.47
C ILE A 207 -5.26 -13.82 -0.72
N ALA A 208 -6.12 -14.84 -0.83
CA ALA A 208 -7.38 -14.93 -0.08
C ALA A 208 -8.26 -13.66 -0.18
N SER A 209 -8.18 -12.95 -1.31
CA SER A 209 -8.70 -11.59 -1.44
C SER A 209 -9.88 -11.51 -2.43
N ILE A 210 -10.52 -10.35 -2.48
CA ILE A 210 -11.59 -10.04 -3.43
C ILE A 210 -11.24 -8.74 -4.15
N VAL A 211 -11.21 -8.77 -5.48
CA VAL A 211 -11.05 -7.58 -6.32
C VAL A 211 -12.29 -7.46 -7.19
N THR A 212 -13.15 -6.47 -6.92
CA THR A 212 -14.48 -6.38 -7.54
C THR A 212 -14.99 -4.98 -7.83
N GLY A 213 -15.76 -4.78 -8.90
CA GLY A 213 -16.41 -3.48 -9.17
C GLY A 213 -15.44 -2.37 -9.55
N ASN A 214 -14.17 -2.69 -9.78
CA ASN A 214 -13.17 -1.69 -10.15
C ASN A 214 -13.23 -1.41 -11.65
N THR A 215 -13.00 -0.16 -12.05
CA THR A 215 -13.21 0.29 -13.43
C THR A 215 -12.03 1.11 -13.94
N THR A 216 -11.52 0.84 -15.13
CA THR A 216 -10.58 1.77 -15.78
C THR A 216 -11.30 2.94 -16.43
N GLN A 217 -10.60 4.05 -16.66
CA GLN A 217 -11.10 5.25 -17.35
C GLN A 217 -10.58 5.36 -18.79
N GLY A 218 -9.67 4.47 -19.19
CA GLY A 218 -9.21 4.40 -20.59
C GLY A 218 -8.21 3.29 -20.91
N GLY A 219 -7.58 2.71 -19.90
CA GLY A 219 -6.53 1.70 -20.02
C GLY A 219 -6.96 0.28 -19.63
N ASP A 220 -5.94 -0.54 -19.34
CA ASP A 220 -6.04 -1.98 -19.15
C ASP A 220 -6.22 -2.38 -17.67
N GLY A 221 -6.72 -3.60 -17.43
CA GLY A 221 -6.80 -4.18 -16.09
C GLY A 221 -7.83 -3.50 -15.19
N GLY A 222 -9.13 -3.71 -15.46
CA GLY A 222 -10.23 -3.19 -14.62
C GLY A 222 -10.00 -3.47 -13.13
N GLY A 223 -9.66 -4.72 -12.79
CA GLY A 223 -9.30 -5.12 -11.44
C GLY A 223 -7.82 -4.86 -11.15
N ILE A 224 -6.94 -5.55 -11.87
CA ILE A 224 -5.49 -5.51 -11.64
C ILE A 224 -4.77 -5.26 -12.97
N LEU A 225 -3.93 -4.24 -13.01
CA LEU A 225 -2.86 -4.10 -13.99
C LEU A 225 -1.55 -4.54 -13.34
N SER A 226 -0.82 -5.45 -13.98
CA SER A 226 0.47 -5.92 -13.52
C SER A 226 1.51 -5.82 -14.62
N ALA A 227 2.62 -5.14 -14.35
CA ALA A 227 3.85 -5.16 -15.14
C ALA A 227 5.06 -5.70 -14.33
N GLY A 228 4.81 -6.47 -13.26
CA GLY A 228 5.83 -7.20 -12.52
C GLY A 228 5.40 -8.64 -12.23
N PRO A 229 6.27 -9.46 -11.61
CA PRO A 229 5.92 -10.76 -11.05
C PRO A 229 4.69 -10.65 -10.15
N THR A 230 3.65 -11.38 -10.50
CA THR A 230 2.38 -11.35 -9.76
C THR A 230 1.91 -12.77 -9.47
N VAL A 231 1.56 -13.02 -8.21
CA VAL A 231 0.91 -14.24 -7.76
C VAL A 231 -0.49 -13.88 -7.29
N VAL A 232 -1.50 -14.53 -7.87
CA VAL A 232 -2.89 -14.42 -7.42
C VAL A 232 -3.34 -15.81 -7.00
N SER A 233 -3.67 -15.99 -5.72
CA SER A 233 -4.06 -17.27 -5.13
C SER A 233 -5.27 -17.11 -4.23
N GLN A 234 -6.19 -18.09 -4.27
CA GLN A 234 -7.42 -18.09 -3.46
C GLN A 234 -8.21 -16.78 -3.54
N THR A 235 -8.11 -16.07 -4.66
CA THR A 235 -8.60 -14.71 -4.83
C THR A 235 -9.69 -14.68 -5.88
N ARG A 236 -10.74 -13.90 -5.62
CA ARG A 236 -11.85 -13.68 -6.54
C ARG A 236 -11.66 -12.35 -7.26
N VAL A 237 -11.51 -12.38 -8.58
CA VAL A 237 -11.43 -11.17 -9.43
C VAL A 237 -12.65 -11.14 -10.36
N LEU A 238 -13.66 -10.33 -10.03
CA LEU A 238 -14.98 -10.39 -10.65
C LEU A 238 -15.63 -9.01 -10.80
N TYR A 239 -16.53 -8.84 -11.77
CA TYR A 239 -17.26 -7.58 -12.01
C TYR A 239 -16.37 -6.33 -12.14
N ASN A 240 -15.14 -6.51 -12.64
CA ASN A 240 -14.26 -5.39 -12.93
C ASN A 240 -14.35 -5.06 -14.43
N THR A 241 -14.25 -3.77 -14.75
CA THR A 241 -14.53 -3.23 -16.09
C THR A 241 -13.30 -2.54 -16.65
N ALA A 242 -12.89 -2.90 -17.86
CA ALA A 242 -11.92 -2.12 -18.62
C ALA A 242 -12.69 -1.23 -19.61
N VAL A 243 -12.68 0.09 -19.40
CA VAL A 243 -13.14 1.07 -20.39
C VAL A 243 -11.97 1.33 -21.33
N ILE A 244 -12.07 0.84 -22.56
CA ILE A 244 -11.00 0.95 -23.56
C ILE A 244 -11.25 2.22 -24.37
N SER A 245 -10.51 3.27 -24.06
CA SER A 245 -10.58 4.54 -24.80
C SER A 245 -9.20 5.05 -25.26
N GLU A 246 -8.11 4.49 -24.73
CA GLU A 246 -6.75 4.78 -25.19
C GLU A 246 -6.37 3.95 -26.42
N ALA A 247 -5.65 4.56 -27.37
CA ALA A 247 -5.31 3.95 -28.66
C ALA A 247 -4.54 2.62 -28.57
N ASN A 248 -3.81 2.39 -27.46
CA ASN A 248 -3.00 1.19 -27.24
C ASN A 248 -3.55 0.28 -26.14
N ALA A 249 -4.72 0.60 -25.57
CA ALA A 249 -5.36 -0.24 -24.57
C ALA A 249 -5.86 -1.54 -25.23
N ARG A 250 -5.55 -2.66 -24.58
CA ARG A 250 -5.90 -4.02 -25.02
C ARG A 250 -7.08 -4.60 -24.23
N GLY A 251 -7.46 -3.95 -23.12
CA GLY A 251 -8.54 -4.34 -22.24
C GLY A 251 -8.10 -5.25 -21.09
N GLY A 252 -9.01 -6.14 -20.66
CA GLY A 252 -8.84 -7.00 -19.50
C GLY A 252 -9.62 -6.48 -18.30
N GLY A 253 -10.93 -6.76 -18.26
CA GLY A 253 -11.79 -6.35 -17.14
C GLY A 253 -11.27 -6.86 -15.80
N GLY A 254 -10.85 -8.13 -15.72
CA GLY A 254 -10.28 -8.71 -14.50
C GLY A 254 -8.82 -8.33 -14.26
N ILE A 255 -7.90 -9.08 -14.86
CA ILE A 255 -6.46 -8.88 -14.73
C ILE A 255 -5.87 -8.66 -16.11
N TYR A 256 -5.01 -7.67 -16.24
CA TYR A 256 -4.12 -7.50 -17.39
C TYR A 256 -2.67 -7.60 -16.92
N HIS A 257 -1.91 -8.51 -17.54
CA HIS A 257 -0.48 -8.61 -17.35
C HIS A 257 0.23 -8.04 -18.58
N GLY A 258 0.74 -6.81 -18.45
CA GLY A 258 1.43 -6.09 -19.50
C GLY A 258 2.91 -6.46 -19.59
N PRO A 259 3.56 -6.21 -20.74
CA PRO A 259 5.01 -6.34 -20.83
C PRO A 259 5.67 -5.39 -19.82
N ARG A 260 6.67 -5.88 -19.08
CA ARG A 260 7.61 -4.99 -18.38
C ARG A 260 8.17 -3.99 -19.39
N PRO A 261 8.38 -2.71 -19.04
CA PRO A 261 9.31 -1.88 -19.79
C PRO A 261 10.60 -2.69 -19.99
N ALA A 262 11.03 -2.86 -21.24
CA ALA A 262 12.18 -3.71 -21.56
C ALA A 262 13.40 -3.30 -20.70
N PRO A 263 14.20 -4.26 -20.17
CA PRO A 263 14.49 -5.57 -20.77
C PRO A 263 14.32 -6.76 -19.78
N ALA A 264 13.13 -7.00 -19.26
CA ALA A 264 12.92 -8.15 -18.36
C ALA A 264 11.96 -9.18 -18.97
N ARG A 265 12.47 -10.41 -19.15
CA ARG A 265 11.73 -11.55 -19.71
C ARG A 265 10.59 -11.97 -18.78
N SER A 266 9.35 -11.98 -19.27
CA SER A 266 8.18 -12.45 -18.54
C SER A 266 8.07 -13.98 -18.59
N THR A 267 7.89 -14.61 -17.43
CA THR A 267 7.35 -15.98 -17.31
C THR A 267 6.05 -15.88 -16.53
N CYS A 268 4.94 -16.28 -17.14
CA CYS A 268 3.63 -16.36 -16.49
C CYS A 268 3.41 -17.81 -16.07
N LEU A 269 3.41 -18.08 -14.76
CA LEU A 269 3.00 -19.37 -14.20
C LEU A 269 1.66 -19.15 -13.49
N ALA A 270 0.56 -19.56 -14.13
CA ALA A 270 -0.71 -19.74 -13.44
C ALA A 270 -0.70 -21.13 -12.77
N ALA A 271 -0.63 -21.19 -11.44
CA ALA A 271 -0.82 -22.42 -10.70
C ALA A 271 -2.33 -22.74 -10.63
N ARG A 272 -2.68 -23.99 -10.91
CA ARG A 272 -4.04 -24.53 -10.86
C ARG A 272 -4.55 -24.68 -9.43
#